data_AF-A0A7W1R544-F1
#
_entry.id   AF-A0A7W1R544-F1
#
_cell.length_a   1.000
_cell.length_b   1.000
_cell.length_c   1.000
_cell.angle_alpha   90.00
_cell.angle_beta   90.00
_cell.angle_gamma   90.00
#
_symmetry.space_group_name_H-M   'P 1'
#
loop_
_entity.id
_entity.type
_entity.pdbx_description
1 polymer ?
#
loop_
_entity_poly.entity_id
_entity_poly.type
_entity_poly.pdbx_seq_one_letter_code
_entity_poly.pdbx_strand_id
1 'polypeptide(L)'
;MSAFEKEVLQVVALLDEGEVVSYGDVAAVAGRPGAPRVVGRIMSKRGDEVPWWRVVYADGRLPTAKPPRQVQLLRAEGVLVRRGRVIEARIGRFAR
;
A
#
# COMPACT_ATOMS: atom_id res chain seq x y z
N MET A 1 12.26 -14.06 -8.72
CA MET A 1 11.39 -12.87 -8.80
C MET A 1 10.91 -12.69 -10.24
N SER A 2 9.60 -12.75 -10.47
CA SER A 2 9.01 -12.52 -11.82
C SER A 2 9.12 -11.05 -12.24
N ALA A 3 9.03 -10.73 -13.53
CA ALA A 3 9.06 -9.34 -14.01
C ALA A 3 7.99 -8.46 -13.32
N PHE A 4 6.76 -8.97 -13.20
CA PHE A 4 5.67 -8.28 -12.51
C PHE A 4 5.93 -8.09 -11.01
N GLU A 5 6.60 -9.06 -10.36
CA GLU A 5 7.00 -8.93 -8.95
C GLU A 5 8.04 -7.83 -8.75
N LYS A 6 9.00 -7.68 -9.68
CA LYS A 6 9.96 -6.56 -9.65
C LYS A 6 9.23 -5.22 -9.76
N GLU A 7 8.32 -5.12 -10.72
CA GLU A 7 7.58 -3.89 -11.00
C GLU A 7 6.72 -3.48 -9.79
N VAL A 8 6.01 -4.43 -9.18
CA VAL A 8 5.23 -4.17 -7.96
C VAL A 8 6.11 -3.61 -6.84
N LEU A 9 7.28 -4.19 -6.59
CA LEU A 9 8.18 -3.69 -5.54
C LEU A 9 8.75 -2.31 -5.90
N GLN A 10 9.08 -2.06 -7.17
CA GLN A 10 9.55 -0.76 -7.64
C GLN A 10 8.50 0.33 -7.47
N VAL A 11 7.25 0.07 -7.88
CA VAL A 11 6.14 1.01 -7.69
C VAL A 11 5.96 1.37 -6.22
N VAL A 12 5.99 0.38 -5.32
CA VAL A 12 5.83 0.64 -3.88
C VAL A 12 7.05 1.36 -3.30
N ALA A 13 8.26 1.06 -3.78
CA ALA A 13 9.48 1.73 -3.34
C ALA A 13 9.55 3.22 -3.72
N LEU A 14 8.85 3.61 -4.79
CA LEU A 14 8.78 4.99 -5.28
C LEU A 14 7.70 5.85 -4.62
N LEU A 15 6.84 5.26 -3.77
CA LEU A 15 5.84 6.05 -3.05
C LEU A 15 6.53 7.05 -2.13
N ASP A 16 5.98 8.25 -2.02
CA ASP A 16 6.50 9.28 -1.13
C ASP A 16 6.00 9.13 0.32
N GLU A 17 6.64 9.82 1.26
CA GLU A 17 6.21 9.85 2.65
C GLU A 17 4.81 10.47 2.80
N GLY A 18 3.91 9.76 3.47
CA GLY A 18 2.52 10.18 3.67
C GLY A 18 1.62 9.92 2.46
N GLU A 19 2.16 9.30 1.40
CA GLU A 19 1.38 8.79 0.28
C GLU A 19 0.67 7.49 0.67
N VAL A 20 -0.62 7.39 0.32
CA VAL A 20 -1.37 6.14 0.48
C VAL A 20 -2.09 5.79 -0.80
N VAL A 21 -1.88 4.57 -1.27
CA VAL A 21 -2.50 3.99 -2.46
C VAL A 21 -3.13 2.64 -2.14
N SER A 22 -3.94 2.12 -3.06
CA SER A 22 -4.51 0.79 -2.94
C SER A 22 -3.69 -0.27 -3.68
N TYR A 23 -3.90 -1.54 -3.32
CA TYR A 23 -3.42 -2.67 -4.13
C TYR A 23 -3.84 -2.62 -5.61
N GLY A 24 -5.00 -2.00 -5.90
CA GLY A 24 -5.47 -1.84 -7.27
C GLY A 24 -4.69 -0.79 -8.04
N ASP A 25 -4.30 0.32 -7.39
CA ASP A 25 -3.44 1.35 -7.99
C ASP A 25 -2.08 0.75 -8.32
N VAL A 26 -1.47 0.05 -7.36
CA VAL A 26 -0.17 -0.61 -7.56
C VAL A 26 -0.24 -1.58 -8.73
N ALA A 27 -1.31 -2.37 -8.84
CA ALA A 27 -1.49 -3.29 -9.96
C ALA A 27 -1.60 -2.56 -11.31
N ALA A 28 -2.32 -1.44 -11.35
CA ALA A 28 -2.48 -0.64 -12.57
C ALA A 28 -1.17 0.00 -13.02
N VAL A 29 -0.44 0.62 -12.09
CA VAL A 29 0.86 1.25 -12.36
C VAL A 29 1.90 0.20 -12.75
N ALA A 30 1.90 -0.96 -12.09
CA ALA A 30 2.80 -2.07 -12.40
C ALA A 30 2.45 -2.86 -13.68
N GLY A 31 1.60 -2.29 -14.56
CA GLY A 31 1.29 -2.86 -15.87
C GLY A 31 0.31 -4.03 -15.88
N ARG A 32 -0.40 -4.31 -14.77
CA ARG A 32 -1.45 -5.34 -14.71
C ARG A 32 -2.71 -4.85 -13.98
N PRO A 33 -3.47 -3.92 -14.58
CA PRO A 33 -4.76 -3.49 -14.04
C PRO A 33 -5.68 -4.67 -13.70
N GLY A 34 -6.44 -4.56 -12.60
CA GLY A 34 -7.36 -5.61 -12.18
C GLY A 34 -6.72 -6.80 -11.45
N ALA A 35 -5.43 -6.73 -11.09
CA ALA A 35 -4.72 -7.79 -10.36
C ALA A 35 -4.35 -7.49 -8.88
N PRO A 36 -5.21 -6.82 -8.06
CA PRO A 36 -4.83 -6.43 -6.69
C PRO A 36 -4.54 -7.64 -5.78
N ARG A 37 -5.18 -8.79 -6.01
CA ARG A 37 -4.93 -10.02 -5.26
C ARG A 37 -3.53 -10.59 -5.53
N VAL A 38 -3.00 -10.39 -6.75
CA VAL A 38 -1.64 -10.82 -7.09
C VAL A 38 -0.62 -9.92 -6.40
N VAL A 39 -0.84 -8.61 -6.40
CA VAL A 39 -0.04 -7.65 -5.62
C VAL A 39 -0.04 -8.01 -4.13
N GLY A 40 -1.21 -8.31 -3.55
CA GLY A 40 -1.30 -8.73 -2.14
C GLY A 40 -0.47 -9.97 -1.82
N ARG A 41 -0.42 -10.96 -2.71
CA ARG A 41 0.42 -12.17 -2.55
C ARG A 41 1.92 -11.88 -2.67
N ILE A 42 2.30 -10.90 -3.50
CA ILE A 42 3.69 -10.45 -3.61
C ILE A 42 4.08 -9.74 -2.32
N MET A 43 3.26 -8.77 -1.88
CA MET A 43 3.48 -8.00 -0.66
C MET A 43 3.51 -8.88 0.60
N SER A 44 2.74 -9.98 0.66
CA SER A 44 2.81 -10.91 1.79
C SER A 44 4.14 -11.68 1.87
N LYS A 45 4.87 -11.80 0.77
CA LYS A 45 6.16 -12.52 0.70
C LYS A 45 7.38 -11.60 0.78
N ARG A 46 7.27 -10.39 0.21
CA ARG A 46 8.40 -9.48 -0.05
C ARG A 46 8.16 -8.05 0.43
N GLY A 47 6.99 -7.77 1.02
CA GLY A 47 6.61 -6.41 1.40
C GLY A 47 7.53 -5.76 2.43
N ASP A 48 8.22 -6.53 3.27
CA ASP A 48 9.17 -5.99 4.25
C ASP A 48 10.42 -5.33 3.60
N GLU A 49 10.60 -5.42 2.28
CA GLU A 49 11.69 -4.76 1.51
C GLU A 49 11.36 -3.34 1.03
N VAL A 50 10.09 -2.91 1.16
CA VAL A 50 9.56 -1.67 0.59
C VAL A 50 8.63 -0.98 1.60
N PRO A 51 8.20 0.28 1.43
CA PRO A 51 7.29 0.96 2.35
C PRO A 51 5.85 0.44 2.25
N TRP A 52 5.66 -0.85 2.51
CA TRP A 52 4.42 -1.60 2.30
C TRP A 52 3.22 -1.03 3.07
N TRP A 53 3.46 -0.31 4.16
CA TRP A 53 2.40 0.26 5.00
C TRP A 53 1.57 1.30 4.25
N ARG A 54 2.11 1.89 3.18
CA ARG A 54 1.45 2.85 2.28
C ARG A 54 0.44 2.22 1.32
N VAL A 55 0.34 0.87 1.28
CA VAL A 55 -0.59 0.14 0.41
C VAL A 55 -1.74 -0.47 1.21
N VAL A 56 -2.99 -0.12 0.86
CA VAL A 56 -4.21 -0.53 1.57
C VAL A 56 -5.27 -1.12 0.64
N TYR A 57 -6.41 -1.57 1.19
CA TYR A 57 -7.55 -1.96 0.35
C TYR A 57 -8.18 -0.74 -0.34
N ALA A 58 -8.95 -0.99 -1.41
CA ALA A 58 -9.55 0.07 -2.21
C ALA A 58 -10.47 1.01 -1.40
N ASP A 59 -11.08 0.50 -0.32
CA ASP A 59 -11.92 1.27 0.60
C ASP A 59 -11.13 1.98 1.72
N GLY A 60 -9.79 1.84 1.74
CA GLY A 60 -8.90 2.39 2.75
C GLY A 60 -8.71 1.51 3.98
N ARG A 61 -9.34 0.33 4.05
CA ARG A 61 -9.11 -0.61 5.16
C ARG A 61 -7.69 -1.18 5.10
N LEU A 62 -7.11 -1.39 6.27
CA LEU A 62 -5.80 -2.02 6.39
C LEU A 62 -5.89 -3.55 6.23
N PRO A 63 -4.90 -4.19 5.60
CA PRO A 63 -4.69 -5.62 5.66
C PRO A 63 -4.67 -6.19 7.09
N THR A 64 -5.28 -7.35 7.30
CA THR A 64 -5.44 -7.99 8.62
C THR A 64 -4.17 -8.63 9.17
N ALA A 65 -3.14 -8.84 8.35
CA ALA A 65 -1.94 -9.58 8.76
C ALA A 65 -1.04 -8.82 9.75
N LYS A 66 -0.88 -7.50 9.59
CA LYS A 66 0.00 -6.66 10.44
C LYS A 66 -0.61 -5.29 10.81
N PRO A 67 -1.89 -5.18 11.23
CA PRO A 67 -2.55 -3.88 11.40
C PRO A 67 -1.87 -2.95 12.42
N PRO A 68 -1.41 -3.38 13.61
CA PRO A 68 -0.81 -2.46 14.58
C PRO A 68 0.46 -1.77 14.06
N ARG A 69 1.37 -2.52 13.43
CA ARG A 69 2.61 -1.98 12.85
C ARG A 69 2.32 -1.04 11.69
N GLN A 70 1.37 -1.41 10.82
CA GLN A 70 0.96 -0.57 9.70
C GLN A 70 0.38 0.77 10.19
N VAL A 71 -0.48 0.74 11.22
CA VAL A 71 -1.05 1.95 11.83
C VAL A 71 0.03 2.87 12.39
N GLN A 72 1.02 2.31 13.09
CA GLN A 72 2.12 3.10 13.68
C GLN A 72 2.92 3.82 12.60
N LEU A 73 3.32 3.10 11.53
CA LEU A 73 4.10 3.66 10.44
C LEU A 73 3.32 4.72 9.65
N LEU A 74 2.05 4.45 9.33
CA LEU A 74 1.18 5.43 8.67
C LEU A 74 1.02 6.71 9.50
N ARG A 75 0.81 6.59 10.81
CA ARG A 75 0.68 7.76 11.69
C ARG A 75 1.97 8.56 11.81
N ALA A 76 3.13 7.90 11.76
CA ALA A 76 4.42 8.58 11.76
C ALA A 76 4.59 9.48 10.52
N GLU A 77 3.94 9.13 9.41
CA GLU A 77 3.93 9.90 8.16
C GLU A 77 2.76 10.90 8.06
N GLY A 78 2.03 11.12 9.16
CA GLY A 78 0.91 12.06 9.22
C GLY A 78 -0.40 11.53 8.61
N VAL A 79 -0.54 10.21 8.40
CA VAL A 79 -1.79 9.62 7.87
C VAL A 79 -2.79 9.38 9.01
N LEU A 80 -4.01 9.89 8.83
CA LEU A 80 -5.10 9.69 9.79
C LEU A 80 -5.73 8.31 9.61
N VAL A 81 -5.49 7.43 10.58
CA VAL A 81 -6.10 6.09 10.63
C VAL A 81 -7.08 5.97 11.81
N ARG A 82 -8.33 5.64 11.49
CA ARG A 82 -9.42 5.43 12.46
C ARG A 82 -10.08 4.08 12.23
N ARG A 83 -10.21 3.27 13.30
CA ARG A 83 -10.86 1.94 13.27
C ARG A 83 -10.32 1.02 12.14
N GLY A 84 -8.99 1.01 11.95
CA GLY A 84 -8.35 0.17 10.93
C GLY A 84 -8.58 0.62 9.49
N ARG A 85 -8.94 1.89 9.29
CA ARG A 85 -9.19 2.50 7.98
C ARG A 85 -8.47 3.84 7.85
N VAL A 86 -7.81 4.05 6.73
CA VAL A 86 -7.27 5.36 6.32
C VAL A 86 -8.44 6.30 6.02
N ILE A 87 -8.48 7.42 6.73
CA ILE A 87 -9.50 8.47 6.56
C ILE A 87 -8.96 9.58 5.68
N GLU A 88 -7.68 9.91 5.85
CA GLU A 88 -6.97 10.99 5.17
C GLU A 88 -5.48 10.67 5.13
N ALA A 89 -4.88 10.93 3.96
CA ALA A 89 -3.45 10.85 3.71
C ALA A 89 -2.97 12.21 3.17
N ARG A 90 -1.66 12.46 3.20
CA ARG A 90 -1.12 13.74 2.72
C ARG A 90 -1.21 13.83 1.20
N ILE A 91 -0.93 12.71 0.51
CA ILE A 91 -1.01 12.60 -0.95
C ILE A 91 -1.50 11.19 -1.37
N GLY A 92 -1.71 10.99 -2.67
CA GLY A 92 -2.18 9.72 -3.24
C GLY A 92 -3.70 9.60 -3.25
N ARG A 93 -4.20 8.37 -3.29
CA ARG A 93 -5.64 8.08 -3.46
C ARG A 93 -6.51 8.62 -2.32
N PHE A 94 -5.96 8.71 -1.12
CA PHE A 94 -6.69 9.09 0.08
C PHE A 94 -6.40 10.53 0.55
N ALA A 95 -5.83 11.36 -0.34
CA ALA A 95 -5.70 12.79 -0.10
C ALA A 95 -7.08 13.44 0.02
N ARG A 96 -7.26 14.29 1.03
CA ARG A 96 -8.47 15.09 1.24
C ARG A 96 -8.10 16.52 1.59
#